data_AF-A0A9W6KNA9-F1
#
_entry.id   AF-A0A9W6KNA9-F1
#
_cell.length_a   1.000
_cell.length_b   1.000
_cell.length_c   1.000
_cell.angle_alpha   90.00
_cell.angle_beta   90.00
_cell.angle_gamma   90.00
#
_symmetry.space_group_name_H-M   'P 1'
#
loop_
_entity.id
_entity.type
_entity.pdbx_description
1 polymer ?
#
loop_
_entity_poly.entity_id
_entity_poly.type
_entity_poly.pdbx_seq_one_letter_code
_entity_poly.pdbx_strand_id
1 'polypeptide(L)' 'MANRSSILEFEVADVDAEHTRLRDHVTDWVQEPTTQPWGNRSMLLRDPDGNLINIYSVV' A
#
# COMPACT_ATOMS: atom_id res chain seq x y z
N MET A 1 12.17 -12.06 -22.64
CA MET A 1 11.28 -11.08 -21.98
C MET A 1 11.27 -11.42 -20.50
N ALA A 2 11.81 -10.55 -19.64
CA ALA A 2 11.78 -10.76 -18.19
C ALA A 2 10.65 -9.89 -17.63
N ASN A 3 9.56 -10.50 -17.19
CA ASN A 3 8.58 -9.83 -16.35
C ASN A 3 9.24 -9.61 -14.98
N ARG A 4 9.82 -8.44 -14.74
CA ARG A 4 10.27 -8.02 -13.41
C ARG A 4 9.17 -7.15 -12.83
N SER A 5 8.13 -7.79 -12.29
CA SER A 5 7.17 -7.10 -11.43
C SER A 5 7.91 -6.69 -10.15
N SER A 6 8.22 -5.41 -10.03
CA SER A 6 8.74 -4.84 -8.79
C SER A 6 7.58 -4.37 -7.93
N ILE A 7 7.70 -4.57 -6.62
CA ILE A 7 6.83 -3.96 -5.61
C ILE A 7 7.67 -2.98 -4.80
N LEU A 8 7.10 -1.81 -4.51
CA LEU A 8 7.69 -0.86 -3.57
C LEU A 8 7.01 -1.04 -2.22
N GLU A 9 7.81 -1.13 -1.17
CA GLU A 9 7.33 -1.33 0.18
C GLU A 9 7.74 -0.17 1.08
N PHE A 10 6.77 0.40 1.79
CA PHE A 10 6.99 1.51 2.71
C PHE A 10 6.47 1.11 4.09
N GLU A 11 7.39 1.11 5.06
CA GLU A 11 7.02 1.02 6.47
C GLU A 11 6.67 2.42 6.99
N VAL A 12 5.52 2.53 7.64
CA VAL A 12 5.02 3.79 8.20
C VAL A 12 4.60 3.59 9.66
N ALA A 13 4.45 4.69 10.39
CA ALA A 13 3.97 4.64 11.77
C ALA A 13 2.47 4.28 11.85
N ASP A 14 1.66 4.79 10.91
CA ASP A 14 0.21 4.62 10.91
C ASP A 14 -0.32 4.55 9.47
N VAL A 15 -0.84 3.38 9.07
CA VAL A 15 -1.38 3.15 7.73
C VAL A 15 -2.70 3.88 7.51
N ASP A 16 -3.55 4.03 8.54
CA ASP A 16 -4.85 4.69 8.44
C ASP A 16 -4.70 6.21 8.27
N ALA A 17 -3.70 6.79 8.95
CA ALA A 17 -3.33 8.19 8.75
C ALA A 17 -2.84 8.45 7.31
N GLU A 18 -1.96 7.59 6.78
CA GLU A 18 -1.47 7.71 5.41
C GLU A 18 -2.57 7.48 4.37
N HIS A 19 -3.48 6.54 4.61
CA HIS A 19 -4.65 6.35 3.75
C HIS A 19 -5.51 7.60 3.67
N THR A 20 -5.76 8.26 4.81
CA THR A 20 -6.54 9.49 4.86
C THR A 20 -5.84 10.62 4.09
N ARG A 21 -4.52 10.75 4.26
CA ARG A 21 -3.69 11.74 3.55
C ARG A 21 -3.68 11.51 2.04
N LEU A 22 -3.69 10.25 1.61
CA LEU A 22 -3.56 9.85 0.21
C LEU A 22 -4.89 9.69 -0.53
N ARG A 23 -6.02 9.62 0.18
CA ARG A 23 -7.35 9.31 -0.36
C ARG A 23 -7.73 10.15 -1.58
N ASP A 24 -7.42 11.45 -1.57
CA ASP A 24 -7.77 12.36 -2.68
C ASP A 24 -6.75 12.37 -3.82
N HIS A 25 -5.61 11.69 -3.65
CA HIS A 25 -4.51 11.63 -4.62
C HIS A 25 -4.41 10.27 -5.33
N VAL A 26 -4.91 9.21 -4.71
CA VAL A 26 -4.80 7.84 -5.20
C VAL A 26 -6.13 7.41 -5.81
N THR A 27 -6.08 7.05 -7.09
CA THR A 27 -7.26 6.63 -7.85
C THR A 27 -7.41 5.11 -7.97
N ASP A 28 -6.33 4.35 -7.73
CA ASP A 28 -6.32 2.89 -7.85
C ASP A 28 -5.88 2.24 -6.53
N TRP A 29 -6.88 1.89 -5.73
CA TRP A 29 -6.72 1.13 -4.49
C TRP A 29 -6.91 -0.36 -4.76
N VAL A 30 -5.85 -1.14 -4.54
CA VAL A 30 -5.88 -2.60 -4.66
C VAL A 30 -6.41 -3.22 -3.36
N GLN A 31 -6.05 -2.63 -2.22
CA GLN A 31 -6.51 -3.03 -0.90
C GLN A 31 -6.57 -1.78 -0.02
N GLU A 32 -7.75 -1.45 0.50
CA GLU A 32 -7.88 -0.47 1.58
C GLU A 32 -7.13 -0.95 2.84
N PRO A 33 -6.80 -0.05 3.79
CA PRO A 33 -6.16 -0.44 5.03
C PRO A 33 -6.81 -1.65 5.68
N THR A 34 -6.08 -2.77 5.73
CA THR A 34 -6.52 -4.07 6.27
C THR A 34 -5.52 -4.60 7.30
N THR A 35 -6.03 -5.05 8.46
CA THR A 35 -5.22 -5.75 9.46
C THR A 35 -5.12 -7.20 9.04
N GLN A 36 -3.91 -7.67 8.82
CA GLN A 36 -3.69 -9.03 8.35
C GLN A 36 -3.82 -10.04 9.49
N PRO A 37 -4.07 -11.33 9.20
CA PRO A 37 -4.21 -12.36 10.22
C PRO A 37 -2.98 -12.53 11.15
N TRP A 38 -1.80 -12.14 10.68
CA TRP A 38 -0.54 -12.18 11.44
C TRP A 38 -0.21 -10.86 12.16
N GLY A 39 -1.13 -9.88 12.16
CA GLY A 39 -1.10 -8.71 13.04
C GLY A 39 -0.71 -7.39 12.37
N ASN A 40 0.04 -7.39 11.26
CA ASN A 40 0.43 -6.13 10.62
C ASN A 40 -0.77 -5.42 9.97
N ARG A 41 -0.70 -4.09 9.90
CA ARG A 41 -1.66 -3.25 9.17
C ARG A 41 -1.08 -2.96 7.79
N SER A 42 -1.83 -3.13 6.70
CA SER A 42 -1.33 -2.81 5.35
C SER A 42 -2.41 -2.29 4.39
N MET A 43 -2.00 -1.48 3.42
CA MET A 43 -2.80 -1.07 2.27
C MET A 43 -1.98 -1.21 0.98
N LEU A 44 -2.67 -1.47 -0.12
CA LEU A 44 -2.06 -1.64 -1.44
C LEU A 44 -2.70 -0.71 -2.46
N LEU A 45 -1.88 -0.11 -3.30
CA LEU A 45 -2.31 0.79 -4.37
C LEU A 45 -1.43 0.63 -5.61
N ARG A 46 -1.91 1.15 -6.75
CA ARG A 46 -1.08 1.31 -7.96
C ARG A 46 -0.75 2.77 -8.20
N ASP A 47 0.48 3.01 -8.60
CA ASP A 47 0.86 4.29 -9.18
C ASP A 47 0.37 4.40 -10.64
N PRO A 48 0.47 5.59 -11.28
CA PRO A 48 0.05 5.77 -12.68
C PRO A 48 0.78 4.88 -13.70
N ASP A 49 1.98 4.39 -13.38
CA ASP A 49 2.76 3.50 -14.23
C ASP A 49 2.38 2.01 -14.02
N GLY A 50 1.48 1.74 -13.06
CA GLY A 50 0.96 0.41 -12.73
C GLY A 50 1.83 -0.36 -11.73
N ASN A 51 2.85 0.27 -11.14
CA ASN A 51 3.68 -0.37 -10.11
C ASN A 51 2.84 -0.62 -8.86
N LEU A 52 3.04 -1.78 -8.23
CA LEU A 52 2.36 -2.11 -6.98
C LEU A 52 3.12 -1.49 -5.81
N ILE A 53 2.39 -0.79 -4.95
CA ILE A 53 2.92 -0.16 -3.74
C ILE A 53 2.21 -0.78 -2.53
N ASN A 54 3.00 -1.28 -1.58
CA ASN A 54 2.55 -1.78 -0.28
C ASN A 54 2.97 -0.79 0.81
N ILE A 55 2.01 -0.25 1.55
CA ILE A 55 2.27 0.59 2.72
C ILE A 55 1.83 -0.19 3.95
N TYR A 56 2.73 -0.39 4.90
CA TYR A 56 2.46 -1.24 6.06
C TYR A 56 3.03 -0.65 7.36
N SER A 57 2.49 -1.11 8.48
CA SER A 57 3.09 -0.94 9.80
C SER A 57 3.10 -2.26 10.56
N VAL A 58 4.18 -2.51 11.29
CA VAL A 58 4.23 -3.62 12.25
C VAL A 58 3.48 -3.16 13.50
N VAL A 59 2.44 -3.89 13.86
CA VAL A 59 1.62 -3.64 15.06
C VAL A 59 2.18 -4.44 16.22
#